data_AF-A0AAW0FJP3-F1
#
_entry.id   AF-A0AAW0FJP3-F1
#
_cell.length_a   1.000
_cell.length_b   1.000
_cell.length_c   1.000
_cell.angle_alpha   90.00
_cell.angle_beta   90.00
_cell.angle_gamma   90.00
#
_symmetry.space_group_name_H-M   'P 1'
#
loop_
_entity.id
_entity.type
_entity.pdbx_description
1 polymer ?
#
loop_
_entity_poly.entity_id
_entity_poly.type
_entity_poly.pdbx_seq_one_letter_code
_entity_poly.pdbx_strand_id
1 'polypeptide(L)'
;MLKVEHTKKFTNKREPISHKYSQYIENTSFKFIVTAYNHSVPQSRQRQVVESFSYMALLGKIDMKTPDVTFMCFEEYIDKHGRTREKLEGDGEFRQVFFGRLIAEGTARPLVNKFDVKKRSYFGNTSMDAEVSLLMANQTLVSYFAQNRYHLLIPFSGIPW
;
A
#
# COMPACT_ATOMS: atom_id res chain seq x y z
N MET A 1 2.78 11.90 -0.61
CA MET A 1 1.99 11.21 -1.64
C MET A 1 1.79 12.19 -2.78
N LEU A 2 2.44 11.96 -3.93
CA LEU A 2 2.27 12.84 -5.09
C LEU A 2 1.04 12.35 -5.86
N LYS A 3 0.01 13.21 -5.96
CA LYS A 3 -1.20 12.96 -6.74
C LYS A 3 -0.92 13.40 -8.18
N VAL A 4 -0.85 12.46 -9.11
CA VAL A 4 -0.65 12.77 -10.54
C VAL A 4 -1.99 12.57 -11.25
N GLU A 5 -2.76 13.65 -11.39
CA GLU A 5 -4.03 13.68 -12.14
C GLU A 5 -3.79 13.95 -13.64
N HIS A 6 -4.56 13.26 -14.48
CA HIS A 6 -4.42 13.18 -15.94
C HIS A 6 -4.84 14.45 -16.74
N THR A 7 -4.74 15.64 -16.16
CA THR A 7 -5.01 16.91 -16.88
C THR A 7 -3.85 17.88 -16.89
N LYS A 8 -2.69 17.48 -16.36
CA LYS A 8 -1.44 18.15 -16.71
C LYS A 8 -0.69 17.26 -17.67
N LYS A 9 -0.75 17.63 -18.96
CA LYS A 9 0.39 17.44 -19.88
C LYS A 9 1.66 17.62 -19.02
N PHE A 10 2.63 16.71 -19.13
CA PHE A 10 3.97 16.92 -18.57
C PHE A 10 4.57 18.18 -19.22
N THR A 11 4.09 19.34 -18.80
CA THR A 11 4.59 20.64 -19.20
C THR A 11 5.91 20.75 -18.49
N ASN A 12 6.94 20.53 -19.30
CA ASN A 12 8.34 20.91 -19.18
C ASN A 12 8.59 22.10 -18.23
N LYS A 13 8.41 21.91 -16.93
CA LYS A 13 8.98 22.73 -15.86
C LYS A 13 9.97 21.84 -15.13
N ARG A 14 11.21 21.97 -15.60
CA ARG A 14 12.42 21.33 -15.07
C ARG A 14 12.79 21.92 -13.71
N GLU A 15 11.91 21.81 -12.72
CA GLU A 15 12.38 21.91 -11.35
C GLU A 15 12.92 20.54 -10.97
N PRO A 16 14.23 20.40 -10.74
CA PRO A 16 14.77 19.12 -10.35
C PRO A 16 14.16 18.78 -8.99
N ILE A 17 13.32 17.75 -8.97
CA ILE A 17 12.83 17.10 -7.74
C ILE A 17 14.04 16.52 -6.94
N SER A 18 15.27 16.68 -7.44
CA SER A 18 16.52 16.13 -6.95
C SER A 18 16.79 16.44 -5.49
N HIS A 19 16.42 17.60 -4.92
CA HIS A 19 16.82 17.87 -3.54
C HIS A 19 16.21 16.89 -2.52
N LYS A 20 14.96 16.43 -2.71
CA LYS A 20 14.29 15.52 -1.77
C LYS A 20 14.76 14.07 -1.88
N TYR A 21 15.19 13.69 -3.08
CA TYR A 21 15.64 12.33 -3.40
C TYR A 21 17.16 12.20 -3.46
N SER A 22 17.90 13.31 -3.36
CA SER A 22 19.38 13.42 -3.40
C SER A 22 20.07 12.40 -2.49
N GLN A 23 19.54 12.23 -1.28
CA GLN A 23 20.03 11.29 -0.28
C GLN A 23 19.94 9.80 -0.68
N TYR A 24 19.16 9.47 -1.71
CA TYR A 24 18.93 8.08 -2.17
C TYR A 24 19.56 7.80 -3.54
N ILE A 25 20.35 8.72 -4.10
CA ILE A 25 20.79 8.64 -5.50
C ILE A 25 21.95 7.66 -5.69
N GLU A 26 23.02 7.73 -4.90
CA GLU A 26 24.29 7.10 -5.31
C GLU A 26 24.58 5.73 -4.66
N ASN A 27 24.18 5.50 -3.41
CA ASN A 27 24.59 4.30 -2.67
C ASN A 27 23.42 3.49 -2.05
N THR A 28 22.20 3.76 -2.47
CA THR A 28 21.01 3.14 -1.87
C THR A 28 20.44 2.07 -2.78
N SER A 29 20.26 0.86 -2.26
CA SER A 29 19.60 -0.21 -2.98
C SER A 29 18.10 0.08 -3.09
N PHE A 30 17.51 -0.01 -4.29
CA PHE A 30 16.09 0.30 -4.47
C PHE A 30 15.30 -0.76 -5.23
N LYS A 31 13.99 -0.76 -4.96
CA LYS A 31 12.99 -1.61 -5.64
C LYS A 31 11.79 -0.78 -6.05
N PHE A 32 11.26 -1.06 -7.24
CA PHE A 32 9.96 -0.54 -7.68
C PHE A 32 8.88 -1.61 -7.58
N ILE A 33 7.74 -1.22 -7.03
CA ILE A 33 6.52 -2.03 -6.99
C ILE A 33 5.46 -1.28 -7.77
N VAL A 34 4.98 -1.88 -8.87
CA VAL A 34 3.92 -1.32 -9.69
C VAL A 34 2.66 -2.16 -9.48
N THR A 35 1.60 -1.54 -9.00
CA THR A 35 0.31 -2.18 -8.73
C THR A 35 -0.85 -1.34 -9.26
N ALA A 36 -2.00 -1.96 -9.48
CA ALA A 36 -3.19 -1.28 -9.99
C ALA A 36 -4.46 -1.72 -9.27
N TYR A 37 -5.47 -0.84 -9.29
CA TYR A 37 -6.80 -1.17 -8.79
C TYR A 37 -7.57 -2.01 -9.82
N ASN A 38 -8.12 -3.16 -9.38
CA ASN A 38 -8.97 -4.04 -10.19
C ASN A 38 -8.34 -4.46 -11.54
N HIS A 39 -7.01 -4.43 -11.65
CA HIS A 39 -6.27 -4.74 -12.87
C HIS A 39 -4.95 -5.40 -12.52
N SER A 40 -4.54 -6.40 -13.32
CA SER A 40 -3.25 -7.07 -13.15
C SER A 40 -2.26 -6.48 -14.14
N VAL A 41 -1.30 -5.69 -13.66
CA VAL A 41 -0.31 -5.02 -14.51
C VAL A 41 0.67 -6.06 -15.08
N PRO A 42 0.74 -6.25 -16.41
CA PRO A 42 1.65 -7.22 -17.00
C PRO A 42 3.11 -6.81 -16.79
N GLN A 43 4.02 -7.78 -16.75
CA GLN A 43 5.44 -7.53 -16.46
C GLN A 43 6.10 -6.60 -17.48
N SER A 44 5.68 -6.64 -18.75
CA SER A 44 6.12 -5.70 -19.80
C SER A 44 5.79 -4.26 -19.41
N ARG A 45 4.58 -4.01 -18.94
CA ARG A 45 4.13 -2.69 -18.48
C ARG A 45 4.88 -2.23 -17.24
N GLN A 46 5.12 -3.13 -16.28
CA GLN A 46 5.92 -2.79 -15.09
C GLN A 46 7.32 -2.29 -15.48
N ARG A 47 7.97 -2.92 -16.46
CA ARG A 47 9.27 -2.46 -16.99
C ARG A 47 9.18 -1.07 -17.62
N GLN A 48 8.20 -0.84 -18.49
CA GLN A 48 7.98 0.47 -19.13
C GLN A 48 7.76 1.58 -18.09
N VAL A 49 6.99 1.29 -17.04
CA VAL A 49 6.75 2.24 -15.94
C VAL A 49 8.06 2.55 -15.22
N VAL A 50 8.88 1.54 -14.90
CA VAL A 50 10.20 1.74 -14.28
C VAL A 50 11.13 2.56 -15.19
N GLU A 51 11.18 2.27 -16.49
CA GLU A 51 11.98 3.01 -17.48
C GLU A 51 11.51 4.47 -17.62
N SER A 52 10.19 4.72 -17.50
CA SER A 52 9.62 6.06 -17.52
C SER A 52 10.10 6.93 -16.37
N PHE A 53 10.53 6.33 -15.25
CA PHE A 53 11.10 7.02 -14.10
C PHE A 53 12.61 7.30 -14.23
N SER A 54 13.22 7.05 -15.40
CA SER A 54 14.64 7.37 -15.68
C SER A 54 15.03 8.82 -15.36
N TYR A 55 14.09 9.77 -15.46
CA TYR A 55 14.32 11.18 -15.10
C TYR A 55 14.63 11.41 -13.61
N MET A 56 14.36 10.44 -12.73
CA MET A 56 14.72 10.52 -11.31
C MET A 56 16.20 10.29 -11.06
N ALA A 57 16.95 9.80 -12.07
CA ALA A 57 18.38 9.56 -12.02
C ALA A 57 18.82 8.77 -10.77
N LEU A 58 18.05 7.74 -10.39
CA LEU A 58 18.43 6.85 -9.29
C LEU A 58 19.62 5.99 -9.75
N LEU A 59 20.81 6.26 -9.23
CA LEU A 59 22.06 5.59 -9.60
C LEU A 59 22.36 4.36 -8.72
N GLY A 60 21.54 4.13 -7.69
CA GLY A 60 21.65 2.99 -6.78
C GLY A 60 21.44 1.62 -7.44
N LYS A 61 21.85 0.54 -6.75
CA LYS A 61 21.67 -0.82 -7.24
C LYS A 61 20.21 -1.26 -7.14
N ILE A 62 19.70 -1.96 -8.14
CA ILE A 62 18.38 -2.59 -8.07
C ILE A 62 18.50 -3.92 -7.31
N ASP A 63 17.92 -4.01 -6.12
CA ASP A 63 17.79 -5.26 -5.35
C ASP A 63 16.31 -5.62 -5.14
N MET A 64 15.92 -6.79 -5.60
CA MET A 64 14.56 -7.28 -5.48
C MET A 64 14.27 -7.99 -4.16
N LYS A 65 15.31 -8.45 -3.46
CA LYS A 65 15.22 -9.23 -2.21
C LYS A 65 15.31 -8.34 -0.97
N THR A 66 16.34 -7.50 -0.90
CA THR A 66 16.64 -6.67 0.28
C THR A 66 16.92 -5.21 -0.11
N PRO A 67 15.91 -4.48 -0.63
CA PRO A 67 16.07 -3.07 -0.95
C PRO A 67 16.11 -2.21 0.32
N ASP A 68 16.97 -1.18 0.32
CA ASP A 68 16.96 -0.15 1.37
C ASP A 68 15.75 0.78 1.21
N VAL A 69 15.36 1.03 -0.05
CA VAL A 69 14.23 1.90 -0.38
C VAL A 69 13.29 1.20 -1.35
N THR A 70 12.02 1.11 -0.96
CA THR A 70 10.96 0.61 -1.84
C THR A 70 10.10 1.77 -2.32
N PHE A 71 10.05 1.95 -3.63
CA PHE A 71 9.14 2.86 -4.32
C PHE A 71 7.89 2.11 -4.76
N MET A 72 6.73 2.73 -4.56
CA MET A 72 5.44 2.18 -4.95
C MET A 72 4.79 3.12 -5.95
N CYS A 73 4.35 2.54 -7.07
CA CYS A 73 3.59 3.19 -8.12
C CYS A 73 2.23 2.49 -8.20
N PHE A 74 1.17 3.22 -7.90
CA PHE A 74 -0.19 2.73 -7.96
C PHE A 74 -0.93 3.39 -9.13
N GLU A 75 -1.28 2.60 -10.13
CA GLU A 75 -2.05 3.05 -11.29
C GLU A 75 -3.55 2.84 -11.02
N GLU A 76 -4.33 3.92 -11.10
CA GLU A 76 -5.78 3.83 -10.99
C GLU A 76 -6.41 3.89 -12.38
N TYR A 77 -7.15 2.85 -12.74
CA TYR A 77 -7.86 2.75 -14.02
C TYR A 77 -9.32 3.15 -13.84
N ILE A 78 -9.92 3.76 -14.88
CA ILE A 78 -11.35 4.11 -14.88
C ILE A 78 -12.16 2.80 -14.82
N ASP A 79 -13.08 2.65 -13.88
CA ASP A 79 -13.95 1.48 -13.83
C ASP A 79 -14.96 1.54 -15.00
N LYS A 80 -14.99 0.49 -15.82
CA LYS A 80 -15.99 0.33 -16.88
C LYS A 80 -17.07 -0.59 -16.33
N HIS A 81 -18.03 -0.03 -15.62
CA HIS A 81 -19.16 -0.76 -15.05
C HIS A 81 -19.82 -1.66 -16.12
N GLY A 82 -19.90 -2.97 -15.87
CA GLY A 82 -20.68 -3.91 -16.69
C GLY A 82 -19.94 -4.60 -17.86
N ARG A 83 -18.61 -4.44 -18.02
CA ARG A 83 -17.84 -5.28 -18.95
C ARG A 83 -16.66 -5.93 -18.25
N THR A 84 -16.56 -7.26 -18.33
CA THR A 84 -15.31 -7.98 -18.01
C THR A 84 -14.24 -7.45 -18.96
N ARG A 85 -13.33 -6.62 -18.46
CA ARG A 85 -12.16 -6.19 -19.23
C ARG A 85 -11.37 -7.43 -19.64
N GLU A 86 -10.97 -7.52 -20.90
CA GLU A 86 -9.88 -8.43 -21.25
C GLU A 86 -8.62 -8.00 -20.51
N LYS A 87 -7.78 -8.97 -20.12
CA LYS A 87 -6.61 -8.80 -19.23
C LYS A 87 -5.61 -7.70 -19.65
N LEU A 88 -5.67 -7.23 -20.90
CA LEU A 88 -4.74 -6.27 -21.50
C LEU A 88 -5.44 -5.05 -22.12
N GLU A 89 -6.78 -4.98 -22.06
CA GLU A 89 -7.53 -3.90 -22.70
C GLU A 89 -7.45 -2.60 -21.88
N GLY A 90 -6.69 -1.63 -22.40
CA GLY A 90 -6.56 -0.28 -21.82
C GLY A 90 -5.31 -0.05 -20.98
N ASP A 91 -4.29 -0.91 -21.12
CA ASP A 91 -2.97 -0.67 -20.53
C ASP A 91 -2.41 0.68 -21.02
N GLY A 92 -2.24 1.63 -20.10
CA GLY A 92 -1.78 3.01 -20.39
C GLY A 92 -2.86 4.09 -20.29
N GLU A 93 -4.15 3.73 -20.28
CA GLU A 93 -5.27 4.66 -20.07
C GLU A 93 -5.68 4.67 -18.58
N PHE A 94 -4.80 5.20 -17.74
CA PHE A 94 -5.03 5.35 -16.30
C PHE A 94 -5.62 6.74 -15.98
N ARG A 95 -6.53 6.80 -15.01
CA ARG A 95 -7.13 8.05 -14.51
C ARG A 95 -6.12 8.87 -13.72
N GLN A 96 -5.33 8.21 -12.88
CA GLN A 96 -4.31 8.85 -12.07
C GLN A 96 -3.26 7.84 -11.62
N VAL A 97 -2.08 8.34 -11.29
CA VAL A 97 -0.99 7.55 -10.74
C VAL A 97 -0.59 8.14 -9.39
N PHE A 98 -0.42 7.26 -8.41
CA PHE A 98 0.14 7.62 -7.12
C PHE A 98 1.55 7.05 -7.02
N PHE A 99 2.52 7.95 -6.94
CA PHE A 99 3.91 7.59 -6.71
C PHE A 99 4.35 7.99 -5.31
N GLY A 100 5.07 7.09 -4.63
CA GLY A 100 5.57 7.35 -3.30
C GLY A 100 6.62 6.34 -2.84
N ARG A 101 7.24 6.65 -1.69
CA ARG A 101 8.11 5.73 -0.96
C ARG A 101 7.27 4.95 0.06
N LEU A 102 7.49 3.64 0.13
CA LEU A 102 6.94 2.80 1.18
C LEU A 102 7.67 3.10 2.50
N ILE A 103 6.94 3.59 3.50
CA ILE A 103 7.48 3.94 4.82
C ILE A 103 7.23 2.81 5.83
N ALA A 104 6.05 2.20 5.76
CA ALA A 104 5.66 1.11 6.64
C ALA A 104 4.78 0.12 5.87
N GLU A 105 4.96 -1.16 6.18
CA GLU A 105 4.06 -2.22 5.74
C GLU A 105 3.01 -2.49 6.82
N GLY A 106 1.80 -2.85 6.38
CA GLY A 106 0.72 -3.15 7.30
C GLY A 106 0.98 -4.45 8.06
N THR A 107 1.06 -4.37 9.39
CA THR A 107 1.22 -5.54 10.29
C THR A 107 -0.09 -6.27 10.59
N ALA A 108 -1.22 -5.77 10.08
CA ALA A 108 -2.55 -6.29 10.41
C ALA A 108 -2.76 -7.74 9.95
N ARG A 109 -2.34 -8.12 8.74
CA ARG A 109 -2.59 -9.49 8.21
C ARG A 109 -1.92 -10.60 9.04
N PRO A 110 -0.63 -10.49 9.41
CA PRO A 110 -0.03 -11.44 10.35
C PRO A 110 -0.74 -11.47 11.72
N LEU A 111 -1.23 -10.33 12.19
CA LEU A 111 -1.88 -10.21 13.49
C LEU A 111 -3.24 -10.92 13.50
N VAL A 112 -4.01 -10.78 12.43
CA VAL A 112 -5.26 -11.52 12.21
C VAL A 112 -5.02 -13.03 12.25
N ASN A 113 -4.02 -13.51 11.51
CA ASN A 113 -3.66 -14.93 11.51
C ASN A 113 -3.19 -15.43 12.88
N LYS A 114 -2.61 -14.56 13.71
CA LYS A 114 -2.19 -14.88 15.08
C LYS A 114 -3.38 -15.01 16.03
N PHE A 115 -4.37 -14.11 15.91
CA PHE A 115 -5.56 -14.05 16.78
C PHE A 115 -6.81 -14.74 16.21
N ASP A 116 -6.64 -15.55 15.17
CA ASP A 116 -7.67 -16.36 14.55
C ASP A 116 -8.51 -17.09 15.61
N VAL A 117 -9.83 -16.98 15.46
CA VAL A 117 -10.83 -17.57 16.37
C VAL A 117 -10.60 -19.06 16.57
N LYS A 118 -10.16 -19.77 15.52
CA LYS A 118 -9.91 -21.22 15.57
C LYS A 118 -8.76 -21.64 16.48
N LYS A 119 -7.84 -20.72 16.78
CA LYS A 119 -6.68 -20.99 17.64
C LYS A 119 -6.93 -20.70 19.12
N ARG A 120 -8.12 -20.18 19.45
CA ARG A 120 -8.48 -19.82 20.83
C ARG A 120 -8.83 -21.08 21.63
N SER A 121 -8.51 -21.06 22.92
CA SER A 121 -8.88 -22.15 23.84
C SER A 121 -10.39 -22.27 24.04
N TYR A 122 -11.13 -21.20 23.78
CA TYR A 122 -12.59 -21.16 23.84
C TYR A 122 -13.13 -20.31 22.70
N PHE A 123 -14.10 -20.84 21.95
CA PHE A 123 -14.78 -20.13 20.88
C PHE A 123 -16.22 -20.63 20.76
N GLY A 124 -17.18 -19.70 20.65
CA GLY A 124 -18.59 -19.97 20.37
C GLY A 124 -18.97 -19.59 18.93
N ASN A 125 -20.13 -20.05 18.46
CA ASN A 125 -20.67 -19.75 17.13
C ASN A 125 -20.95 -18.26 16.87
N THR A 126 -21.08 -17.45 17.92
CA THR A 126 -21.28 -15.99 17.85
C THR A 126 -20.01 -15.20 18.13
N SER A 127 -18.84 -15.85 18.15
CA SER A 127 -17.56 -15.17 18.41
C SER A 127 -17.20 -14.25 17.25
N MET A 128 -16.82 -13.01 17.58
CA MET A 128 -16.37 -12.04 16.59
C MET A 128 -15.03 -12.44 15.97
N ASP A 129 -14.93 -12.28 14.64
CA ASP A 129 -13.70 -12.54 13.90
C ASP A 129 -12.57 -11.57 14.32
N ALA A 130 -11.32 -12.04 14.20
CA ALA A 130 -10.14 -11.31 14.62
C ALA A 130 -9.95 -10.00 13.84
N GLU A 131 -10.30 -9.97 12.54
CA GLU A 131 -10.22 -8.76 11.71
C GLU A 131 -11.13 -7.64 12.21
N VAL A 132 -12.40 -7.98 12.43
CA VAL A 132 -13.42 -7.03 12.90
C VAL A 132 -13.10 -6.57 14.32
N SER A 133 -12.65 -7.49 15.18
CA SER A 133 -12.22 -7.18 16.54
C SER A 133 -11.08 -6.15 16.56
N LEU A 134 -10.06 -6.35 15.72
CA LEU A 134 -8.91 -5.44 15.61
C LEU A 134 -9.34 -4.06 15.07
N LEU A 135 -10.26 -4.04 14.11
CA LEU A 135 -10.81 -2.79 13.57
C LEU A 135 -11.54 -1.98 14.66
N MET A 136 -12.37 -2.64 15.48
CA MET A 136 -13.07 -1.98 16.60
C MET A 136 -12.11 -1.47 17.68
N ALA A 137 -11.05 -2.22 17.98
CA ALA A 137 -9.99 -1.77 18.89
C ALA A 137 -9.25 -0.53 18.36
N ASN A 138 -9.03 -0.46 17.04
CA ASN A 138 -8.42 0.72 16.42
C ASN A 138 -9.37 1.93 16.41
N GLN A 139 -10.66 1.72 16.15
CA GLN A 139 -11.68 2.79 16.20
C GLN A 139 -11.80 3.41 17.60
N THR A 140 -11.58 2.61 18.64
CA THR A 140 -11.57 3.06 20.03
C THR A 140 -10.23 3.65 20.47
N LEU A 141 -9.24 3.77 19.56
CA LEU A 141 -7.93 4.41 19.78
C LEU A 141 -7.18 3.90 21.03
N VAL A 142 -7.31 2.60 21.33
CA VAL A 142 -6.85 2.01 22.61
C VAL A 142 -5.35 2.21 22.84
N SER A 143 -4.52 2.33 21.80
CA SER A 143 -3.09 2.61 21.94
C SER A 143 -2.79 3.95 22.62
N TYR A 144 -3.59 4.98 22.36
CA TYR A 144 -3.48 6.29 22.99
C TYR A 144 -4.00 6.26 24.44
N PHE A 145 -5.05 5.47 24.67
CA PHE A 145 -5.70 5.30 25.97
C PHE A 145 -4.90 4.44 26.96
N ALA A 146 -4.15 3.44 26.46
CA ALA A 146 -3.30 2.58 27.28
C ALA A 146 -2.13 3.33 27.93
N GLN A 147 -1.61 4.38 27.28
CA GLN A 147 -0.59 5.27 27.86
C GLN A 147 -1.16 6.11 29.03
N ASN A 148 -2.47 6.35 29.04
CA ASN A 148 -3.16 7.18 30.02
C ASN A 148 -4.08 6.38 30.98
N ARG A 149 -3.89 5.05 31.10
CA ARG A 149 -4.66 4.14 31.98
C ARG A 149 -6.18 4.11 31.77
N TYR A 150 -6.63 4.24 30.53
CA TYR A 150 -8.03 4.00 30.19
C TYR A 150 -8.22 2.54 29.71
N HIS A 151 -9.26 1.88 30.21
CA HIS A 151 -9.57 0.49 29.89
C HIS A 151 -10.61 0.40 28.77
N LEU A 152 -10.44 -0.54 27.85
CA LEU A 152 -11.47 -0.87 26.87
C LEU A 152 -12.55 -1.73 27.54
N LEU A 153 -13.76 -1.19 27.72
CA LEU A 153 -14.91 -1.92 28.21
C LEU A 153 -15.75 -2.44 27.04
N ILE A 154 -15.95 -3.75 26.96
CA ILE A 154 -16.84 -4.38 25.98
C ILE A 154 -18.04 -4.95 26.76
N PRO A 155 -19.17 -4.22 26.85
CA PRO A 155 -20.26 -4.55 27.77
C PRO A 155 -21.01 -5.85 27.44
N PHE A 156 -20.80 -6.42 26.25
CA PHE A 156 -21.43 -7.66 25.78
C PHE A 156 -20.42 -8.75 25.38
N SER A 157 -19.24 -8.80 25.99
CA SER A 157 -18.33 -9.94 25.79
C SER A 157 -18.88 -11.17 26.54
N GLY A 158 -19.74 -11.94 25.87
CA GLY A 158 -20.25 -13.22 26.42
C GLY A 158 -19.15 -14.27 26.65
N ILE A 159 -17.94 -14.02 26.15
CA ILE A 159 -16.76 -14.87 26.28
C ILE A 159 -15.53 -13.95 26.47
N PRO A 160 -14.78 -14.05 27.59
CA PRO A 160 -13.53 -13.32 27.76
C PRO A 160 -12.43 -13.90 26.85
N TRP A 161 -11.58 -13.01 26.34
CA TRP A 161 -10.47 -13.26 25.40
C TRP A 161 -9.38 -14.17 25.97
#